data_AF-A0A4Q4Y2Q4-F1
#
_entry.id   AF-A0A4Q4Y2Q4-F1
#
_cell.length_a   1.000
_cell.length_b   1.000
_cell.length_c   1.000
_cell.angle_alpha   90.00
_cell.angle_beta   90.00
_cell.angle_gamma   90.00
#
_symmetry.space_group_name_H-M   'P 1'
#
loop_
_entity.id
_entity.type
_entity.pdbx_description
1 polymer ?
#
loop_
_entity_poly.entity_id
_entity_poly.type
_entity_poly.pdbx_seq_one_letter_code
_entity_poly.pdbx_strand_id
1 'polypeptide(L)'
;MDVILKYARMLGAVPKLDSENVTGPFDLIAVEGMARDLVDIALWSLRPGQQPEAHFVHRCSDVQTPPESLKDYLEKLHGMRLRELPMQDWLDAALHRGLSQLLYDYLAGATGGQKLVIPLIVKYAR
;
A
#
# COMPACT_ATOMS: atom_id res chain seq x y z
N MET A 1 -1.51 -2.79 3.11
CA MET A 1 -0.85 -1.58 3.66
C MET A 1 -1.25 -1.29 5.10
N ASP A 2 -2.52 -1.42 5.47
CA ASP A 2 -2.98 -1.14 6.84
C ASP A 2 -2.24 -1.98 7.92
N VAL A 3 -1.90 -3.22 7.58
CA VAL A 3 -1.05 -4.09 8.42
C VAL A 3 0.35 -3.49 8.61
N ILE A 4 1.06 -3.15 7.52
CA ILE A 4 2.42 -2.59 7.60
C ILE A 4 2.41 -1.30 8.42
N LEU A 5 1.45 -0.40 8.17
CA LEU A 5 1.29 0.84 8.93
C LEU A 5 0.98 0.59 10.41
N LYS A 6 0.02 -0.28 10.71
CA LYS A 6 -0.36 -0.66 12.08
C LYS A 6 0.86 -1.13 12.86
N TYR A 7 1.60 -2.09 12.30
CA TYR A 7 2.78 -2.64 12.96
C TYR A 7 3.95 -1.65 12.94
N ALA A 8 4.08 -0.78 11.94
CA ALA A 8 5.07 0.30 11.95
C ALA A 8 4.90 1.24 13.14
N ARG A 9 3.66 1.65 13.41
CA ARG A 9 3.33 2.47 14.59
C ARG A 9 3.57 1.72 15.89
N MET A 10 3.14 0.46 15.96
CA MET A 10 3.23 -0.35 17.18
C MET A 10 4.65 -0.76 17.56
N LEU A 11 5.54 -0.93 16.57
CA LEU A 11 6.93 -1.33 16.76
C LEU A 11 7.90 -0.13 16.72
N GLY A 12 7.45 1.03 16.24
CA GLY A 12 8.31 2.16 15.91
C GLY A 12 9.33 1.82 14.82
N ALA A 13 8.98 0.90 13.92
CA ALA A 13 9.88 0.39 12.90
C ALA A 13 9.14 -0.18 11.68
N VAL A 14 9.70 -0.01 10.49
CA VAL A 14 9.23 -0.63 9.24
C VAL A 14 10.14 -1.79 8.85
N PRO A 15 9.66 -2.75 8.05
CA PRO A 15 10.56 -3.73 7.46
C PRO A 15 11.44 -3.03 6.42
N LYS A 16 12.72 -3.43 6.37
CA LYS A 16 13.62 -3.06 5.29
C LYS A 16 13.19 -3.79 4.04
N LEU A 17 12.69 -3.03 3.07
CA LEU A 17 12.28 -3.54 1.77
C LEU A 17 13.35 -3.18 0.75
N ASP A 18 13.75 -4.16 -0.05
CA ASP A 18 14.72 -4.00 -1.12
C ASP A 18 14.39 -4.94 -2.27
N SER A 19 15.17 -4.85 -3.34
CA SER A 19 14.98 -5.66 -4.54
C SER A 19 15.06 -7.17 -4.30
N GLU A 20 15.60 -7.63 -3.17
CA GLU A 20 15.71 -9.05 -2.84
C GLU A 20 14.44 -9.62 -2.23
N ASN A 21 13.63 -8.80 -1.56
CA ASN A 21 12.41 -9.25 -0.90
C ASN A 21 11.11 -8.71 -1.52
N VAL A 22 11.16 -7.57 -2.22
CA VAL A 22 9.99 -6.95 -2.86
C VAL A 22 10.36 -6.45 -4.26
N THR A 23 9.44 -6.62 -5.21
CA THR A 23 9.51 -5.98 -6.53
C THR A 23 8.22 -5.24 -6.85
N GLY A 24 8.34 -4.14 -7.59
CA GLY A 24 7.22 -3.29 -7.96
C GLY A 24 6.94 -2.16 -6.97
N PRO A 25 6.16 -1.14 -7.37
CA PRO A 25 5.92 0.05 -6.57
C PRO A 25 4.71 -0.11 -5.64
N PHE A 26 4.72 0.59 -4.51
CA PHE A 26 3.50 0.85 -3.77
C PHE A 26 2.64 1.90 -4.48
N ASP A 27 1.40 1.51 -4.78
CA ASP A 27 0.35 2.41 -5.26
C ASP A 27 -0.47 2.92 -4.07
N LEU A 28 -0.13 4.11 -3.57
CA LEU A 28 -0.72 4.68 -2.36
C LEU A 28 -1.60 5.87 -2.70
N ILE A 29 -2.90 5.74 -2.40
CA ILE A 29 -3.90 6.78 -2.64
C ILE A 29 -4.55 7.15 -1.31
N ALA A 30 -4.68 8.45 -1.06
CA ALA A 30 -5.44 8.96 0.07
C ALA A 30 -6.93 8.58 -0.07
N VAL A 31 -7.50 7.98 0.98
CA VAL A 31 -8.90 7.52 0.99
C VAL A 31 -9.85 8.69 0.78
N GLU A 32 -9.52 9.87 1.28
CA GLU A 32 -10.30 11.10 1.13
C GLU A 32 -10.42 11.52 -0.33
N GLY A 33 -9.33 11.43 -1.10
CA GLY A 33 -9.33 11.72 -2.53
C GLY A 33 -10.13 10.67 -3.32
N MET A 34 -10.02 9.40 -2.94
CA MET A 34 -10.84 8.34 -3.53
C MET A 34 -12.34 8.56 -3.26
N ALA A 35 -12.70 8.88 -2.03
CA ALA A 35 -14.09 9.07 -1.62
C ALA A 35 -14.72 10.27 -2.34
N ARG A 36 -14.01 11.40 -2.43
CA ARG A 36 -14.48 12.57 -3.19
C ARG A 36 -14.79 12.20 -4.64
N ASP A 37 -13.90 11.48 -5.27
CA ASP A 37 -14.02 11.22 -6.71
C ASP A 37 -15.11 10.18 -7.00
N LEU A 38 -15.35 9.23 -6.09
CA LEU A 38 -16.52 8.36 -6.16
C LEU A 38 -17.84 9.14 -6.08
N VAL A 39 -17.90 10.15 -5.20
CA VAL A 39 -19.07 11.04 -5.10
C VAL A 39 -19.25 11.84 -6.39
N ASP A 40 -18.17 12.39 -6.94
CA ASP A 40 -18.23 13.16 -8.20
C ASP A 40 -18.71 12.30 -9.38
N ILE A 41 -18.24 11.05 -9.48
CA ILE A 41 -18.69 10.08 -10.48
C ILE A 41 -20.20 9.78 -10.31
N ALA A 42 -20.64 9.56 -9.08
CA ALA A 42 -22.05 9.28 -8.78
C ALA A 42 -22.95 10.49 -9.07
N LEU A 43 -22.49 11.71 -8.80
CA LEU A 43 -23.24 12.93 -9.13
C LEU A 43 -23.27 13.19 -10.63
N TRP A 44 -22.19 12.88 -11.34
CA TRP A 44 -22.13 13.03 -12.79
C TRP A 44 -23.12 12.10 -13.49
N SER A 45 -23.22 10.83 -13.06
CA SER A 45 -24.14 9.86 -13.67
C SER A 45 -25.63 10.19 -13.51
N LEU A 46 -25.98 11.10 -12.60
CA LEU A 46 -27.34 11.59 -12.39
C LEU A 46 -27.72 12.79 -13.28
N ARG A 47 -26.79 13.28 -14.11
CA ARG A 47 -27.04 14.49 -14.93
C ARG A 47 -28.09 14.23 -16.02
N PRO A 48 -29.09 15.13 -16.19
CA PRO A 48 -30.10 14.99 -17.23
C PRO A 48 -29.48 14.94 -18.63
N GLY A 49 -29.97 14.03 -19.47
CA GLY A 49 -29.51 13.88 -20.86
C GLY A 49 -28.31 12.95 -21.04
N GLN A 50 -27.79 12.34 -19.97
CA GLN A 50 -26.83 11.24 -20.10
C GLN A 50 -27.54 9.92 -20.38
N GLN A 51 -27.07 9.17 -21.37
CA GLN A 51 -27.51 7.79 -21.54
C GLN A 51 -26.84 6.90 -20.48
N PRO A 52 -27.52 5.85 -19.98
CA PRO A 52 -26.91 4.89 -19.07
C PRO A 52 -25.79 4.13 -19.79
N GLU A 53 -24.55 4.54 -19.54
CA GLU A 53 -23.36 3.85 -20.05
C GLU A 53 -22.49 3.38 -18.88
N ALA A 54 -21.86 2.22 -19.03
CA ALA A 54 -20.91 1.71 -18.05
C ALA A 54 -19.57 2.44 -18.19
N HIS A 55 -19.15 3.14 -17.14
CA HIS A 55 -17.84 3.79 -17.07
C HIS A 55 -16.87 2.96 -16.21
N PHE A 56 -15.70 2.67 -16.78
CA PHE A 56 -14.61 2.00 -16.07
C PHE A 56 -13.56 3.05 -15.70
N VAL A 57 -13.33 3.24 -14.40
CA VAL A 57 -12.37 4.22 -13.88
C VAL A 57 -11.29 3.49 -13.09
N HIS A 58 -10.05 3.52 -13.57
CA HIS A 58 -8.91 2.99 -12.83
C HIS A 58 -8.34 4.09 -11.95
N ARG A 59 -8.28 3.81 -10.64
CA ARG A 59 -7.79 4.74 -9.64
C ARG A 59 -6.47 4.24 -9.08
N CYS A 60 -5.42 4.86 -9.58
CA CYS A 60 -4.02 4.66 -9.17
C CYS A 60 -3.44 6.01 -8.77
N SER A 61 -2.43 5.99 -7.90
CA SER A 61 -1.61 7.15 -7.57
C SER A 61 -0.87 7.63 -8.81
N ASP A 62 -0.72 8.94 -8.96
CA ASP A 62 0.16 9.53 -9.98
C ASP A 62 1.64 9.39 -9.60
N VAL A 63 1.91 9.11 -8.31
CA VAL A 63 3.25 8.88 -7.77
C VAL A 63 3.35 7.44 -7.27
N GLN A 64 4.19 6.67 -7.95
CA GLN A 64 4.57 5.33 -7.53
C GLN A 64 5.65 5.43 -6.46
N THR A 65 5.41 4.83 -5.30
CA THR A 65 6.37 4.85 -4.18
C THR A 65 7.25 3.61 -4.24
N PRO A 66 8.57 3.73 -4.46
CA PRO A 66 9.47 2.59 -4.40
C PRO A 66 9.43 1.91 -3.01
N PRO A 67 9.58 0.57 -2.91
CA PRO A 67 9.57 -0.12 -1.63
C PRO A 67 10.56 0.45 -0.60
N GLU A 68 11.73 0.87 -1.07
CA GLU A 68 12.82 1.44 -0.26
C GLU A 68 12.42 2.80 0.33
N SER A 69 11.47 3.50 -0.31
CA SER A 69 10.98 4.81 0.14
C SER A 69 9.83 4.72 1.15
N LEU A 70 9.42 3.51 1.53
CA LEU A 70 8.28 3.30 2.43
C LEU A 70 8.46 4.01 3.77
N LYS A 71 9.67 3.96 4.35
CA LYS A 71 9.97 4.65 5.61
C LYS A 71 9.68 6.14 5.47
N ASP A 72 10.34 6.81 4.54
CA ASP A 72 10.23 8.25 4.32
C ASP A 72 8.79 8.68 4.05
N TYR A 73 8.06 7.86 3.28
CA TYR A 73 6.65 8.07 3.02
C TYR A 73 5.83 8.08 4.32
N LEU A 74 6.00 7.05 5.17
CA LEU A 74 5.26 6.91 6.42
C LEU A 74 5.65 7.96 7.47
N GLU A 75 6.93 8.33 7.56
CA GLU A 75 7.40 9.39 8.44
C GLU A 75 6.79 10.75 8.07
N LYS A 76 6.74 11.07 6.76
CA LYS A 76 6.10 12.31 6.25
C LYS A 76 4.59 12.30 6.50
N LEU A 77 3.92 11.17 6.28
CA LEU A 77 2.47 11.05 6.44
C LEU A 77 2.02 11.20 7.91
N HIS A 78 2.82 10.71 8.85
CA HIS A 78 2.41 10.62 10.27
C HIS A 78 3.22 11.50 11.22
N GLY A 79 4.26 12.19 10.75
CA GLY A 79 5.09 13.06 11.58
C GLY A 79 5.84 12.31 12.69
N MET A 80 6.19 11.04 12.46
CA MET A 80 6.90 10.20 13.42
C MET A 80 8.21 9.69 12.84
N ARG A 81 9.19 9.37 13.71
CA ARG A 81 10.42 8.69 13.30
C ARG A 81 10.27 7.18 13.43
N LEU A 82 10.74 6.45 12.43
CA LEU A 82 10.68 5.00 12.31
C LEU A 82 12.09 4.44 12.11
N ARG A 83 12.37 3.31 12.76
CA ARG A 83 13.56 2.52 12.48
C ARG A 83 13.31 1.58 11.29
N GLU A 84 14.37 1.08 10.68
CA GLU A 84 14.29 -0.05 9.77
C GLU A 84 14.78 -1.30 10.49
N LEU A 85 14.08 -2.41 10.29
CA LEU A 85 14.48 -3.74 10.75
C LEU A 85 14.59 -4.68 9.56
N PRO A 86 15.48 -5.69 9.60
CA PRO A 86 15.40 -6.80 8.66
C PRO A 86 13.98 -7.35 8.58
N MET A 87 13.51 -7.71 7.37
CA MET A 87 12.14 -8.17 7.15
C MET A 87 11.73 -9.28 8.12
N GLN A 88 12.63 -10.24 8.37
CA GLN A 88 12.38 -11.35 9.31
C GLN A 88 12.20 -10.86 10.76
N ASP A 89 13.13 -10.06 11.26
CA ASP A 89 13.06 -9.49 12.63
C ASP A 89 11.79 -8.65 12.82
N TRP A 90 11.37 -7.93 11.78
CA TRP A 90 10.13 -7.16 11.79
C TRP A 90 8.90 -8.07 11.87
N LEU A 91 8.86 -9.15 11.08
CA LEU A 91 7.77 -10.13 11.09
C LEU A 91 7.66 -10.83 12.43
N ASP A 92 8.78 -11.25 13.01
CA ASP A 92 8.83 -11.89 14.33
C ASP A 92 8.29 -10.94 15.39
N ALA A 93 8.76 -9.69 15.41
CA ALA A 93 8.28 -8.67 16.34
C ALA A 93 6.77 -8.38 16.16
N ALA A 94 6.29 -8.36 14.91
CA ALA A 94 4.87 -8.17 14.60
C ALA A 94 4.02 -9.37 15.05
N LEU A 95 4.48 -10.59 14.85
CA LEU A 95 3.83 -11.83 15.31
C LEU A 95 3.68 -11.85 16.84
N HIS A 96 4.73 -11.49 17.57
CA HIS A 96 4.68 -11.34 19.03
C HIS A 96 3.68 -10.26 19.49
N ARG A 97 3.33 -9.31 18.62
CA ARG A 97 2.33 -8.26 18.87
C ARG A 97 0.96 -8.54 18.24
N GLY A 98 0.72 -9.78 17.81
CA GLY A 98 -0.59 -10.25 17.34
C GLY A 98 -0.80 -10.18 15.82
N LEU A 99 0.26 -10.15 15.01
CA LEU A 99 0.12 -10.42 13.57
C LEU A 99 -0.47 -11.82 13.38
N SER A 100 -1.40 -11.99 12.45
CA SER A 100 -1.96 -13.32 12.21
C SER A 100 -0.89 -14.24 11.63
N GLN A 101 -0.86 -15.50 12.08
CA GLN A 101 0.08 -16.49 11.57
C GLN A 101 0.02 -16.61 10.04
N LEU A 102 -1.19 -16.55 9.46
CA LEU A 102 -1.37 -16.56 8.01
C LEU A 102 -0.64 -15.42 7.29
N LEU A 103 -0.73 -14.20 7.83
CA LEU A 103 -0.04 -13.04 7.24
C LEU A 103 1.48 -13.13 7.44
N TYR A 104 1.91 -13.64 8.60
CA TYR A 104 3.32 -13.93 8.84
C TYR A 104 3.84 -14.92 7.79
N ASP A 105 3.19 -16.08 7.61
CA ASP A 105 3.63 -17.12 6.68
C ASP A 105 3.66 -16.61 5.24
N TYR A 106 2.65 -15.83 4.85
CA TYR A 106 2.59 -15.20 3.52
C TYR A 106 3.75 -14.24 3.27
N LEU A 107 4.06 -13.36 4.23
CA LEU A 107 5.12 -12.36 4.10
C LEU A 107 6.52 -12.98 4.32
N ALA A 108 6.65 -14.01 5.14
CA ALA A 108 7.88 -14.76 5.35
C ALA A 108 8.24 -15.63 4.13
N GLY A 109 7.26 -16.03 3.32
CA GLY A 109 7.53 -16.60 2.00
C GLY A 109 8.43 -15.69 1.16
N ALA A 110 8.33 -14.37 1.35
CA ALA A 110 9.17 -13.38 0.66
C ALA A 110 10.63 -13.33 1.16
N THR A 111 10.94 -13.90 2.33
CA THR A 111 12.31 -13.98 2.87
C THR A 111 13.00 -15.30 2.51
N GLY A 112 12.24 -16.31 2.07
CA GLY A 112 12.72 -17.64 1.67
C GLY A 112 13.16 -17.78 0.20
N GLY A 113 13.41 -16.67 -0.50
CA GLY A 113 13.86 -16.66 -1.91
C GLY A 113 12.74 -16.48 -2.95
N GLN A 114 11.48 -16.45 -2.53
CA GLN A 114 10.40 -15.87 -3.36
C GLN A 114 10.37 -14.37 -3.10
N LYS A 115 10.10 -13.54 -4.11
CA LYS A 115 9.97 -12.09 -3.92
C LYS A 115 8.49 -11.75 -3.82
N LEU A 116 8.12 -10.83 -2.93
CA LEU A 116 6.78 -10.25 -2.95
C LEU A 116 6.65 -9.37 -4.20
N VAL A 117 5.80 -9.77 -5.14
CA VAL A 117 5.57 -9.02 -6.38
C VAL A 117 4.36 -8.11 -6.19
N ILE A 118 4.60 -6.81 -6.19
CA ILE A 118 3.54 -5.80 -6.21
C ILE A 118 3.25 -5.47 -7.68
N PRO A 119 2.02 -5.71 -8.17
CA PRO A 119 1.68 -5.44 -9.55
C PRO A 119 1.70 -3.93 -9.81
N LEU A 120 2.31 -3.54 -10.94
CA LEU A 120 2.21 -2.19 -11.43
C LEU A 120 0.83 -1.99 -12.08
N ILE A 121 0.05 -1.03 -11.56
CA ILE A 121 -1.21 -0.61 -12.16
C ILE A 121 -1.00 0.76 -12.81
N VAL A 122 -1.27 0.86 -14.10
CA VAL A 122 -1.16 2.11 -14.87
C VAL A 122 -2.54 2.63 -15.22
N LYS A 123 -2.71 3.97 -15.13
CA LYS A 123 -3.88 4.64 -15.73
C LYS A 123 -3.70 4.58 -17.24
N TYR A 124 -4.54 3.84 -17.94
CA TYR A 124 -4.66 4.00 -19.38
C TYR A 124 -5.34 5.34 -19.66
N ALA A 125 -4.69 6.20 -20.44
CA ALA A 125 -5.37 7.31 -21.07
C ALA A 125 -6.37 6.74 -22.08
N ARG A 126 -7.65 7.08 -21.93
CA ARG A 126 -8.59 7.02 -23.05
C ARG A 126 -8.50 8.32 -23.83
#